data_AF-A0A951HY49-F1
#
_entry.id   AF-A0A951HY49-F1
#
_cell.length_a   1.000
_cell.length_b   1.000
_cell.length_c   1.000
_cell.angle_alpha   90.00
_cell.angle_beta   90.00
_cell.angle_gamma   90.00
#
_symmetry.space_group_name_H-M   'P 1'
#
loop_
_entity.id
_entity.type
_entity.pdbx_description
1 polymer ?
#
loop_
_entity_poly.entity_id
_entity_poly.type
_entity_poly.pdbx_seq_one_letter_code
_entity_poly.pdbx_strand_id
1 'polypeptide(L)'
;MSLASVLAHEVEIRRAVAKGASKRSIFKRLHCNNETLDQALLILGIDYKGNRGGKGYKRATNKKPLAEFLKRGSAATIKRLKPRLIEEGLKQARCELCLRRTWRGQLIPLDLHHKNGDPKDNRLENLELLCPNCHRMTENWGTRRRFKARSSRG
;
A
#
# COMPACT_ATOMS: atom_id res chain seq x y z
N MET A 1 -33.89 5.33 -14.70
CA MET A 1 -35.20 4.69 -14.44
C MET A 1 -35.94 5.47 -13.36
N SER A 2 -37.28 5.48 -13.39
CA SER A 2 -38.11 6.08 -12.32
C SER A 2 -38.20 5.14 -11.10
N LEU A 3 -38.59 5.68 -9.94
CA LEU A 3 -38.73 4.91 -8.70
C LEU A 3 -39.72 3.73 -8.83
N ALA A 4 -40.85 3.94 -9.49
CA ALA A 4 -41.84 2.89 -9.74
C ALA A 4 -41.26 1.70 -10.52
N SER A 5 -40.41 1.98 -11.53
CA SER A 5 -39.72 0.92 -12.26
C SER A 5 -38.73 0.15 -11.38
N VAL A 6 -38.01 0.84 -10.47
CA VAL A 6 -37.05 0.19 -9.56
C VAL A 6 -37.76 -0.69 -8.53
N LEU A 7 -38.92 -0.27 -8.02
CA LEU A 7 -39.73 -1.06 -7.08
C LEU A 7 -40.23 -2.38 -7.70
N ALA A 8 -40.51 -2.40 -9.01
CA ALA A 8 -40.86 -3.64 -9.72
C ALA A 8 -39.73 -4.68 -9.71
N HIS A 9 -38.49 -4.27 -9.44
CA HIS A 9 -37.32 -5.16 -9.31
C HIS A 9 -37.05 -5.61 -7.85
N GLU A 10 -38.04 -5.60 -6.95
CA GLU A 10 -37.87 -5.98 -5.53
C GLU A 10 -37.12 -7.31 -5.34
N VAL A 11 -37.50 -8.36 -6.08
CA VAL A 11 -36.89 -9.70 -5.97
C VAL A 11 -35.40 -9.65 -6.33
N GLU A 12 -35.03 -8.86 -7.34
CA GLU A 12 -33.64 -8.66 -7.74
C GLU A 12 -32.86 -7.89 -6.69
N ILE A 13 -33.45 -6.83 -6.13
CA ILE A 13 -32.85 -6.01 -5.06
C ILE A 13 -32.58 -6.89 -3.83
N ARG A 14 -33.58 -7.64 -3.34
CA ARG A 14 -33.42 -8.55 -2.19
C ARG A 14 -32.33 -9.58 -2.41
N ARG A 15 -32.30 -10.23 -3.59
CA ARG A 15 -31.25 -11.19 -3.96
C ARG A 15 -29.86 -10.54 -3.99
N ALA A 16 -29.75 -9.32 -4.50
CA ALA A 16 -28.48 -8.61 -4.59
C ALA A 16 -27.96 -8.21 -3.19
N VAL A 17 -28.84 -7.75 -2.30
CA VAL A 17 -28.48 -7.42 -0.91
C VAL A 17 -28.07 -8.69 -0.14
N ALA A 18 -28.81 -9.79 -0.28
CA ALA A 18 -28.47 -11.08 0.36
C ALA A 18 -27.10 -11.62 -0.09
N LYS A 19 -26.73 -11.39 -1.36
CA LYS A 19 -25.39 -11.74 -1.90
C LYS A 19 -24.29 -10.76 -1.49
N GLY A 20 -24.58 -9.74 -0.69
CA GLY A 20 -23.62 -8.72 -0.28
C GLY A 20 -23.13 -7.86 -1.45
N ALA A 21 -23.97 -7.59 -2.46
CA ALA A 21 -23.63 -6.67 -3.53
C ALA A 21 -23.44 -5.23 -3.00
N SER A 22 -22.63 -4.43 -3.70
CA SER A 22 -22.52 -2.99 -3.39
C SER A 22 -23.69 -2.21 -4.01
N LYS A 23 -24.12 -1.09 -3.37
CA LYS A 23 -25.11 -0.16 -3.96
C LYS A 23 -24.73 0.22 -5.39
N ARG A 24 -23.44 0.49 -5.63
CA ARG A 24 -22.90 0.80 -6.96
C ARG A 24 -23.13 -0.30 -7.99
N SER A 25 -23.03 -1.56 -7.58
CA SER A 25 -23.37 -2.68 -8.47
C SER A 25 -24.88 -2.76 -8.72
N ILE A 26 -25.69 -2.51 -7.70
CA ILE A 26 -27.15 -2.63 -7.77
C ILE A 26 -27.74 -1.53 -8.66
N PHE A 27 -27.46 -0.25 -8.38
CA PHE A 27 -28.04 0.84 -9.16
C PHE A 27 -27.52 0.86 -10.60
N LYS A 28 -26.28 0.39 -10.85
CA LYS A 28 -25.73 0.28 -12.20
C LYS A 28 -26.43 -0.82 -13.02
N ARG A 29 -26.79 -1.94 -12.38
CA ARG A 29 -27.53 -3.04 -13.03
C ARG A 29 -28.99 -2.66 -13.28
N LEU A 30 -29.60 -1.93 -12.35
CA LEU A 30 -30.98 -1.43 -12.47
C LEU A 30 -31.07 -0.13 -13.29
N HIS A 31 -29.95 0.38 -13.83
CA HIS A 31 -29.91 1.62 -14.60
C HIS A 31 -30.62 2.80 -13.90
N CYS A 32 -30.43 2.91 -12.58
CA CYS A 32 -30.95 3.98 -11.73
C CYS A 32 -29.81 4.73 -11.03
N ASN A 33 -30.12 5.86 -10.40
CA ASN A 33 -29.16 6.58 -9.58
C ASN A 33 -29.16 6.01 -8.14
N ASN A 34 -28.21 6.47 -7.32
CA ASN A 34 -28.06 5.99 -5.94
C ASN A 34 -29.24 6.41 -5.05
N GLU A 35 -29.79 7.62 -5.25
CA GLU A 35 -30.89 8.16 -4.46
C GLU A 35 -32.20 7.38 -4.69
N THR A 36 -32.50 7.04 -5.94
CA THR A 36 -33.66 6.22 -6.31
C THR A 36 -33.55 4.81 -5.72
N LEU A 37 -32.34 4.22 -5.69
CA LEU A 37 -32.12 2.94 -5.02
C LEU A 37 -32.32 3.06 -3.50
N ASP A 38 -31.85 4.15 -2.88
CA ASP A 38 -32.00 4.38 -1.45
C ASP A 38 -33.46 4.55 -1.04
N GLN A 39 -34.24 5.29 -1.83
CA GLN A 39 -35.69 5.39 -1.66
C GLN A 39 -36.37 4.03 -1.81
N ALA A 40 -35.99 3.23 -2.82
CA ALA A 40 -36.53 1.89 -3.00
C ALA A 40 -36.21 0.96 -1.82
N LEU A 41 -34.98 0.97 -1.31
CA LEU A 41 -34.59 0.17 -0.14
C LEU A 41 -35.39 0.55 1.12
N LEU A 42 -35.65 1.85 1.31
CA LEU A 42 -36.46 2.36 2.42
C LEU A 42 -37.92 1.88 2.30
N ILE A 43 -38.54 2.07 1.13
CA ILE A 43 -39.94 1.67 0.86
C ILE A 43 -40.11 0.15 1.02
N LEU A 44 -39.13 -0.64 0.58
CA LEU A 44 -39.17 -2.11 0.66
C LEU A 44 -38.78 -2.66 2.05
N GLY A 45 -38.38 -1.79 2.99
CA GLY A 45 -37.94 -2.18 4.33
C GLY A 45 -36.68 -3.05 4.34
N ILE A 46 -35.77 -2.87 3.38
CA ILE A 46 -34.57 -3.69 3.22
C ILE A 46 -33.41 -3.06 4.00
N ASP A 47 -32.96 -3.72 5.08
CA ASP A 47 -31.75 -3.33 5.79
C ASP A 47 -30.50 -3.67 4.96
N TYR A 48 -29.88 -2.64 4.37
CA TYR A 48 -28.67 -2.77 3.56
C TYR A 48 -27.41 -2.52 4.40
N LYS A 49 -26.72 -3.60 4.77
CA LYS A 49 -25.42 -3.54 5.49
C LYS A 49 -24.21 -3.30 4.59
N GLY A 50 -24.37 -3.60 3.29
CA GLY A 50 -23.38 -3.42 2.23
C GLY A 50 -22.11 -4.27 2.32
N ASN A 51 -21.26 -4.14 1.29
CA ASN A 51 -19.97 -4.86 1.23
C ASN A 51 -18.81 -4.01 1.75
N ARG A 52 -18.78 -3.76 3.07
CA ARG A 52 -17.72 -2.94 3.69
C ARG A 52 -16.30 -3.50 3.47
N GLY A 53 -16.15 -4.81 3.24
CA GLY A 53 -14.86 -5.47 3.06
C GLY A 53 -14.40 -5.63 1.61
N GLY A 54 -15.22 -5.28 0.61
CA GLY A 54 -14.93 -5.65 -0.78
C GLY A 54 -14.76 -7.16 -1.00
N LYS A 55 -15.38 -7.98 -0.14
CA LYS A 55 -15.30 -9.45 -0.22
C LYS A 55 -15.76 -9.90 -1.61
N GLY A 56 -15.01 -10.80 -2.24
CA GLY A 56 -15.27 -11.30 -3.59
C GLY A 56 -14.75 -10.41 -4.74
N TYR A 57 -14.29 -9.19 -4.47
CA TYR A 57 -13.69 -8.34 -5.49
C TYR A 57 -12.16 -8.36 -5.38
N LYS A 58 -11.49 -8.87 -6.42
CA LYS A 58 -10.04 -8.71 -6.57
C LYS A 58 -9.76 -7.23 -6.87
N ARG A 59 -9.06 -6.53 -5.97
CA ARG A 59 -8.53 -5.20 -6.29
C ARG A 59 -7.49 -5.36 -7.39
N ALA A 60 -7.70 -4.72 -8.54
CA ALA A 60 -6.66 -4.61 -9.55
C ALA A 60 -5.48 -3.82 -8.94
N THR A 61 -4.34 -4.47 -8.78
CA THR A 61 -3.13 -3.80 -8.31
C THR A 61 -2.41 -3.22 -9.52
N ASN A 62 -2.59 -1.93 -9.79
CA ASN A 62 -1.70 -1.20 -10.71
C ASN A 62 -0.33 -1.00 -10.03
N LYS A 63 0.43 -2.09 -9.86
CA LYS A 63 1.81 -2.04 -9.37
C LYS A 63 2.67 -1.50 -10.51
N LYS A 64 3.08 -0.23 -10.40
CA LYS A 64 4.06 0.36 -11.32
C LYS A 64 5.39 -0.40 -11.26
N PRO A 65 6.16 -0.50 -12.36
CA PRO A 65 7.50 -1.08 -12.36
C PRO A 65 8.40 -0.45 -11.29
N LEU A 66 9.26 -1.23 -10.62
CA LEU A 66 10.14 -0.71 -9.57
C LEU A 66 11.16 0.28 -10.12
N ALA A 67 11.63 0.04 -11.35
CA ALA A 67 12.57 0.89 -12.07
C ALA A 67 12.13 2.36 -12.14
N GLU A 68 10.81 2.65 -12.21
CA GLU A 68 10.31 4.03 -12.21
C GLU A 68 10.66 4.80 -10.92
N PHE A 69 10.92 4.09 -9.83
CA PHE A 69 11.21 4.65 -8.52
C PHE A 69 12.70 4.68 -8.19
N LEU A 70 13.56 3.94 -8.92
CA LEU A 70 15.00 3.82 -8.66
C LEU A 70 15.80 4.99 -9.25
N LYS A 71 15.44 6.21 -8.85
CA LYS A 71 16.01 7.46 -9.36
C LYS A 71 16.06 8.52 -8.27
N ARG A 72 16.86 9.57 -8.52
CA ARG A 72 16.89 10.76 -7.66
C ARG A 72 15.58 11.56 -7.78
N GLY A 73 15.13 12.13 -6.67
CA GLY A 73 13.86 12.88 -6.59
C GLY A 73 12.61 12.01 -6.57
N SER A 74 12.76 10.69 -6.46
CA SER A 74 11.64 9.75 -6.38
C SER A 74 10.87 9.94 -5.06
N ALA A 75 9.54 10.00 -5.15
CA ALA A 75 8.65 10.08 -3.99
C ALA A 75 8.42 8.71 -3.29
N ALA A 76 9.04 7.64 -3.79
CA ALA A 76 8.93 6.32 -3.19
C ALA A 76 9.63 6.29 -1.82
N THR A 77 8.92 5.74 -0.83
CA THR A 77 9.44 5.62 0.53
C THR A 77 10.16 4.30 0.75
N ILE A 78 11.10 4.27 1.70
CA ILE A 78 11.84 3.08 2.14
C ILE A 78 10.91 1.87 2.39
N LYS A 79 9.78 2.10 3.05
CA LYS A 79 8.79 1.06 3.37
C LYS A 79 8.22 0.35 2.13
N ARG A 80 8.14 1.08 1.00
CA ARG A 80 7.66 0.54 -0.28
C ARG A 80 8.78 -0.07 -1.12
N LEU A 81 9.99 0.48 -1.07
CA LEU A 81 11.13 0.02 -1.87
C LEU A 81 11.75 -1.26 -1.33
N LYS A 82 11.99 -1.36 -0.01
CA LYS A 82 12.65 -2.52 0.60
C LYS A 82 12.04 -3.88 0.20
N PRO A 83 10.72 -4.13 0.39
CA PRO A 83 10.16 -5.43 0.04
C PRO A 83 10.30 -5.73 -1.45
N ARG A 84 10.09 -4.72 -2.30
CA ARG A 84 10.18 -4.87 -3.76
C ARG A 84 11.59 -5.15 -4.25
N LEU A 85 12.61 -4.52 -3.67
CA LEU A 85 14.01 -4.79 -3.99
C LEU A 85 14.39 -6.26 -3.77
N ILE A 86 13.80 -6.89 -2.73
CA ILE A 86 14.02 -8.30 -2.42
C ILE A 86 13.15 -9.19 -3.31
N GLU A 87 11.85 -8.90 -3.44
CA GLU A 87 10.90 -9.67 -4.26
C GLU A 87 11.30 -9.73 -5.74
N GLU A 88 11.84 -8.62 -6.27
CA GLU A 88 12.28 -8.51 -7.67
C GLU A 88 13.75 -8.91 -7.86
N GLY A 89 14.42 -9.42 -6.82
CA GLY A 89 15.77 -10.00 -6.91
C GLY A 89 16.92 -9.00 -7.08
N LEU A 90 16.66 -7.69 -7.01
CA LEU A 90 17.69 -6.64 -7.12
C LEU A 90 18.61 -6.57 -5.90
N LYS A 91 18.14 -7.04 -4.76
CA LYS A 91 18.90 -7.10 -3.49
C LYS A 91 18.59 -8.41 -2.77
N GLN A 92 19.58 -8.98 -2.11
CA GLN A 92 19.40 -10.21 -1.34
C GLN A 92 18.80 -9.93 0.03
N ALA A 93 17.99 -10.85 0.56
CA ALA A 93 17.42 -10.76 1.92
C ALA A 93 18.47 -11.05 3.03
N ARG A 94 19.61 -10.34 3.00
CA ARG A 94 20.67 -10.38 4.01
C ARG A 94 21.30 -9.01 4.17
N CYS A 95 22.01 -8.80 5.28
CA CYS A 95 22.79 -7.58 5.46
C CYS A 95 23.92 -7.52 4.42
N GLU A 96 24.09 -6.39 3.73
CA GLU A 96 25.16 -6.20 2.74
C GLU A 96 26.53 -5.94 3.39
N LEU A 97 26.56 -5.52 4.67
CA LEU A 97 27.81 -5.30 5.41
C LEU A 97 28.33 -6.57 6.11
N CYS A 98 27.51 -7.21 6.94
CA CYS A 98 27.94 -8.40 7.69
C CYS A 98 27.54 -9.72 7.05
N LEU A 99 26.84 -9.69 5.90
CA LEU A 99 26.41 -10.85 5.12
C LEU A 99 25.47 -11.84 5.85
N ARG A 100 25.06 -11.52 7.08
CA ARG A 100 24.16 -12.36 7.87
C ARG A 100 22.71 -12.20 7.42
N ARG A 101 22.03 -13.34 7.35
CA ARG A 101 20.58 -13.44 7.18
C ARG A 101 19.84 -13.73 8.49
N THR A 102 20.49 -14.45 9.39
CA THR A 102 19.91 -14.89 10.67
C THR A 102 20.74 -14.47 11.88
N TRP A 103 20.06 -14.29 13.00
CA TRP A 103 20.63 -14.05 14.32
C TRP A 103 19.89 -14.92 15.33
N ARG A 104 20.63 -15.76 16.08
CA ARG A 104 20.06 -16.74 17.03
C ARG A 104 18.93 -17.59 16.42
N GLY A 105 19.13 -18.06 15.18
CA GLY A 105 18.16 -18.87 14.45
C GLY A 105 16.97 -18.11 13.87
N GLN A 106 16.84 -16.81 14.10
CA GLN A 106 15.73 -15.98 13.61
C GLN A 106 16.18 -15.09 12.43
N LEU A 107 15.27 -14.79 11.49
CA LEU A 107 15.57 -13.86 10.40
C LEU A 107 15.84 -12.45 10.94
N ILE A 108 16.90 -11.82 10.44
CA ILE A 108 17.25 -10.47 10.84
C ILE A 108 16.33 -9.48 10.10
N PRO A 109 15.68 -8.54 10.81
CA PRO A 109 14.98 -7.44 10.15
C PRO A 109 16.01 -6.52 9.47
N LEU A 110 15.86 -6.30 8.16
CA LEU A 110 16.73 -5.39 7.41
C LEU A 110 16.11 -4.01 7.29
N ASP A 111 16.95 -2.98 7.40
CA ASP A 111 16.66 -1.59 7.08
C ASP A 111 17.23 -1.25 5.70
N LEU A 112 16.56 -0.35 4.98
CA LEU A 112 17.11 0.23 3.76
C LEU A 112 17.90 1.50 4.14
N HIS A 113 19.18 1.52 3.80
CA HIS A 113 20.11 2.60 4.04
C HIS A 113 20.41 3.34 2.73
N HIS A 114 20.49 4.67 2.80
CA HIS A 114 20.98 5.53 1.72
C HIS A 114 22.43 5.90 2.03
N LYS A 115 23.39 5.44 1.22
CA LYS A 115 24.83 5.66 1.43
C LYS A 115 25.16 7.15 1.56
N ASN A 116 24.63 7.97 0.65
CA ASN A 116 24.81 9.43 0.67
C ASN A 116 23.96 10.16 1.72
N GLY A 117 23.10 9.45 2.44
CA GLY A 117 22.17 10.00 3.41
C GLY A 117 20.97 10.74 2.82
N ASP A 118 20.87 10.99 1.51
CA ASP A 118 19.73 11.68 0.89
C ASP A 118 18.56 10.69 0.71
N PRO A 119 17.45 10.85 1.47
CA PRO A 119 16.30 9.94 1.38
C PRO A 119 15.55 10.05 0.05
N LYS A 120 15.86 11.05 -0.80
CA LYS A 120 15.27 11.23 -2.14
C LYS A 120 16.13 10.61 -3.24
N ASP A 121 17.33 10.12 -2.96
CA ASP A 121 18.20 9.48 -3.95
C ASP A 121 18.01 7.96 -3.93
N ASN A 122 16.98 7.47 -4.61
CA ASN A 122 16.61 6.05 -4.62
C ASN A 122 17.33 5.23 -5.71
N ARG A 123 18.41 5.74 -6.31
CA ARG A 123 19.20 4.97 -7.27
C ARG A 123 19.78 3.71 -6.61
N LEU A 124 19.78 2.59 -7.34
CA LEU A 124 20.08 1.27 -6.77
C LEU A 124 21.47 1.21 -6.11
N GLU A 125 22.46 1.87 -6.72
CA GLU A 125 23.84 1.96 -6.24
C GLU A 125 23.98 2.71 -4.90
N ASN A 126 23.03 3.60 -4.60
CA ASN A 126 22.98 4.39 -3.37
C ASN A 126 22.23 3.68 -2.23
N LEU A 127 21.53 2.58 -2.52
CA LEU A 127 20.73 1.84 -1.55
C LEU A 127 21.47 0.62 -1.02
N GLU A 128 21.33 0.33 0.27
CA GLU A 128 21.85 -0.90 0.91
C GLU A 128 20.85 -1.48 1.90
N LEU A 129 20.80 -2.82 1.99
CA LEU A 129 20.07 -3.52 3.03
C LEU A 129 21.00 -3.83 4.20
N LEU A 130 20.76 -3.21 5.35
CA LEU A 130 21.59 -3.35 6.54
C LEU A 130 20.80 -3.94 7.70
N CYS A 131 21.43 -4.77 8.53
CA CYS A 131 20.84 -5.15 9.80
C CYS A 131 20.86 -3.97 10.80
N PRO A 132 20.06 -4.00 11.88
CA PRO A 132 19.95 -2.86 12.79
C PRO A 132 21.27 -2.53 13.48
N ASN A 133 22.13 -3.54 13.71
CA ASN A 133 23.43 -3.37 14.33
C ASN A 133 24.41 -2.66 13.38
N CYS A 134 24.52 -3.12 12.13
CA CYS A 134 25.38 -2.48 11.13
C CYS A 134 24.85 -1.11 10.73
N HIS A 135 23.53 -0.94 10.62
CA HIS A 135 22.93 0.33 10.26
C HIS A 135 23.24 1.43 11.29
N ARG A 136 23.23 1.10 12.59
CA ARG A 136 23.64 2.01 13.69
C ARG A 136 25.09 2.47 13.59
N MET A 137 25.95 1.73 12.90
CA MET A 137 27.36 2.08 12.74
C MET A 137 27.58 3.10 11.62
N THR A 138 26.65 3.24 10.67
CA THR A 138 26.78 4.19 9.56
C THR A 138 26.85 5.65 10.02
N GLU A 139 27.56 6.49 9.27
CA GLU A 139 27.71 7.92 9.58
C GLU A 139 26.37 8.67 9.53
N ASN A 140 25.51 8.28 8.60
CA ASN A 140 24.26 8.97 8.28
C ASN A 140 23.07 8.50 9.15
N TRP A 141 23.32 7.69 10.18
CA TRP A 141 22.31 7.17 11.08
C TRP A 141 22.01 8.12 12.26
N GLY A 142 20.72 8.33 12.54
CA GLY A 142 20.26 9.05 13.73
C GLY A 142 20.74 10.50 13.86
N THR A 143 21.10 10.89 15.08
CA THR A 143 21.50 12.25 15.46
C THR A 143 22.91 12.64 15.03
N ARG A 144 23.72 11.73 14.49
CA ARG A 144 25.07 12.05 13.97
C ARG A 144 25.03 13.13 12.87
N ARG A 145 23.93 13.20 12.11
CA ARG A 145 23.66 14.32 11.18
C ARG A 145 23.53 15.68 11.87
N ARG A 146 22.96 15.73 13.07
CA ARG A 146 22.72 16.98 13.81
C ARG A 146 24.00 17.56 14.41
N PHE A 147 25.02 16.74 14.67
CA PHE A 147 26.30 17.20 15.20
C PHE A 147 27.20 17.81 14.12
N LYS A 148 27.26 17.25 12.91
CA LYS A 148 28.04 17.84 11.78
C LYS A 148 27.52 19.22 11.33
N ALA A 149 26.20 19.45 11.36
CA ALA A 149 25.61 20.74 11.00
C ALA A 149 25.94 21.89 11.99
N ARG A 150 26.45 21.56 13.19
CA ARG A 150 26.84 22.54 14.22
C ARG A 150 28.34 22.82 14.26
N SER A 151 29.17 21.94 13.72
CA SER A 151 30.64 22.08 13.74
C SER A 151 31.22 22.89 12.57
N SER A 152 30.40 23.25 11.57
CA SER A 152 30.83 24.05 10.41
C SER A 152 30.52 25.56 10.54
N ARG A 153 30.31 26.06 11.77
CA ARG A 153 30.23 27.49 12.10
C ARG A 153 31.37 27.88 13.05
N GLY A 154 32.58 27.44 12.72
CA GLY A 154 33.82 27.91 13.32
C GLY A 154 34.54 28.80 12.32
#